data_AF-A0A9E9JKQ2-F1
#
_entry.id   AF-A0A9E9JKQ2-F1
#
_cell.length_a   1.000
_cell.length_b   1.000
_cell.length_c   1.000
_cell.angle_alpha   90.00
_cell.angle_beta   90.00
_cell.angle_gamma   90.00
#
_symmetry.space_group_name_H-M   'P 1'
#
loop_
_entity.id
_entity.type
_entity.pdbx_description
1 polymer ?
#
loop_
_entity_poly.entity_id
_entity_poly.type
_entity_poly.pdbx_seq_one_letter_code
_entity_poly.pdbx_strand_id
1 'polypeptide(L)'
;MPPPTYMAVVQTDVTPKMRAILVDWLVDVALKFKLSPETLWLTVNIIDRFLSKRPVIRQRLQLVGVTSMLIAAKYQEIYAPETRDFVYISDKAYAEDEILALEAVILNTL
;
A
#
# COMPACT_ATOMS: atom_id res chain seq x y z
N MET A 1 -14.95 3.81 6.16
CA MET A 1 -13.81 4.71 6.46
C MET A 1 -13.18 4.24 7.78
N PRO A 2 -11.85 4.13 7.90
CA PRO A 2 -11.22 3.67 9.13
C PRO A 2 -11.40 4.69 10.27
N PRO A 3 -11.52 4.27 11.53
CA PRO A 3 -11.71 5.18 12.66
C PRO A 3 -10.45 6.02 12.90
N PRO A 4 -10.55 7.31 13.25
CA PRO A 4 -9.38 8.22 13.34
C PRO A 4 -8.32 7.76 14.36
N THR A 5 -8.70 6.92 15.32
CA THR A 5 -7.83 6.38 16.38
C THR A 5 -7.17 5.04 16.01
N TYR A 6 -7.42 4.48 14.82
CA TYR A 6 -6.97 3.13 14.46
C TYR A 6 -5.46 2.93 14.64
N MET A 7 -4.66 3.97 14.36
CA MET A 7 -3.21 3.91 14.52
C MET A 7 -2.78 3.79 15.99
N ALA A 8 -3.51 4.41 16.92
CA ALA A 8 -3.18 4.32 18.34
C ALA A 8 -3.69 3.02 18.97
N VAL A 9 -4.78 2.46 18.45
CA VAL A 9 -5.46 1.29 19.04
C VAL A 9 -4.94 -0.02 18.47
N VAL A 10 -4.64 -0.07 17.17
CA VAL A 10 -4.31 -1.31 16.45
C VAL A 10 -2.81 -1.46 16.21
N GLN A 11 -2.11 -0.36 15.92
CA GLN A 11 -0.69 -0.40 15.57
C GLN A 11 0.20 -0.25 16.81
N THR A 12 1.15 -1.17 16.95
CA THR A 12 2.15 -1.14 18.03
C THR A 12 3.52 -0.64 17.56
N ASP A 13 3.82 -0.77 16.27
CA ASP A 13 5.14 -0.46 15.69
C ASP A 13 5.09 0.58 14.55
N VAL A 14 3.91 0.79 13.96
CA VAL A 14 3.70 1.80 12.91
C VAL A 14 3.12 3.08 13.52
N THR A 15 3.73 4.22 13.19
CA THR A 15 3.29 5.54 13.66
C THR A 15 2.64 6.38 12.55
N PRO A 16 1.84 7.40 12.89
CA PRO A 16 1.30 8.35 11.90
C PRO A 16 2.37 8.99 11.02
N LYS A 17 3.55 9.28 11.59
CA LYS A 17 4.69 9.84 10.86
C LYS A 17 5.22 8.87 9.79
N MET A 18 5.31 7.58 10.10
CA MET A 18 5.79 6.56 9.15
C MET A 18 4.82 6.38 7.99
N ARG A 19 3.51 6.43 8.26
CA ARG A 19 2.48 6.43 7.22
C ARG A 19 2.55 7.70 6.35
N ALA A 20 2.80 8.87 6.93
CA ALA A 20 3.00 10.09 6.15
C ALA A 20 4.20 9.97 5.20
N ILE A 21 5.33 9.45 5.68
CA ILE A 21 6.53 9.18 4.85
C ILE A 21 6.23 8.16 3.75
N LEU A 22 5.48 7.09 4.06
CA LEU A 22 5.06 6.11 3.06
C LEU A 22 4.20 6.77 1.97
N VAL A 23 3.21 7.57 2.37
CA VAL A 23 2.28 8.20 1.42
C VAL A 23 3.01 9.20 0.54
N ASP A 24 3.94 9.98 1.09
CA ASP A 24 4.80 10.89 0.33
C ASP A 24 5.59 10.14 -0.75
N TRP A 25 6.24 9.03 -0.37
CA TRP A 25 6.93 8.17 -1.33
C TRP A 25 5.98 7.57 -2.40
N LEU A 26 4.76 7.17 -2.01
CA LEU A 26 3.76 6.65 -2.96
C LEU A 26 3.27 7.73 -3.95
N VAL A 27 3.28 9.01 -3.59
CA VAL A 27 3.01 10.10 -4.55
C VAL A 27 4.05 10.08 -5.66
N ASP A 28 5.34 9.96 -5.32
CA ASP A 28 6.42 9.87 -6.32
C ASP A 28 6.27 8.63 -7.22
N VAL A 29 5.91 7.49 -6.64
CA VAL A 29 5.67 6.24 -7.40
C VAL A 29 4.48 6.42 -8.35
N ALA A 30 3.38 7.01 -7.90
CA ALA A 30 2.21 7.26 -8.72
C ALA A 30 2.53 8.21 -9.89
N LEU A 31 3.31 9.26 -9.65
CA LEU A 31 3.78 10.17 -10.69
C LEU A 31 4.69 9.46 -11.72
N LYS A 32 5.60 8.60 -11.25
CA LYS A 32 6.50 7.84 -12.12
C LYS A 32 5.76 6.83 -13.00
N PHE A 33 4.75 6.16 -12.45
CA PHE A 33 3.86 5.25 -13.19
C PHE A 33 2.75 5.96 -13.95
N LYS A 34 2.65 7.30 -13.83
CA LYS A 34 1.62 8.13 -14.45
C LYS A 34 0.20 7.66 -14.10
N LEU A 35 0.01 7.23 -12.86
CA LEU A 35 -1.28 6.79 -12.35
C LEU A 35 -2.21 7.99 -12.16
N SER A 36 -3.51 7.74 -12.28
CA SER A 36 -4.53 8.74 -11.97
C SER A 36 -4.52 9.13 -10.49
N PRO A 37 -4.93 10.37 -10.14
CA PRO A 37 -5.13 10.76 -8.75
C PRO A 37 -6.06 9.81 -8.00
N GLU A 38 -7.11 9.32 -8.65
CA GLU A 38 -8.08 8.38 -8.11
C GLU A 38 -7.41 7.09 -7.63
N THR A 39 -6.43 6.57 -8.38
CA THR A 39 -5.63 5.41 -7.98
C THR A 39 -4.84 5.68 -6.70
N LEU A 40 -4.26 6.87 -6.55
CA LEU A 40 -3.55 7.25 -5.32
C LEU A 40 -4.52 7.37 -4.13
N TRP A 41 -5.69 7.99 -4.31
CA TRP A 41 -6.72 8.09 -3.28
C TRP A 41 -7.18 6.71 -2.81
N LEU A 42 -7.44 5.80 -3.75
CA LEU A 42 -7.83 4.43 -3.45
C LEU A 42 -6.69 3.66 -2.75
N THR A 43 -5.44 3.86 -3.18
CA THR A 43 -4.26 3.29 -2.52
C THR A 43 -4.21 3.67 -1.05
N VAL A 44 -4.32 4.97 -0.74
CA VAL A 44 -4.31 5.46 0.64
C VAL A 44 -5.49 4.90 1.44
N ASN A 45 -6.67 4.80 0.83
CA ASN A 45 -7.84 4.20 1.45
C ASN A 45 -7.63 2.73 1.83
N ILE A 46 -7.04 1.94 0.93
CA ILE A 46 -6.73 0.52 1.17
C ILE A 46 -5.71 0.39 2.31
N ILE A 47 -4.65 1.20 2.31
CA ILE A 47 -3.63 1.20 3.37
C ILE A 47 -4.28 1.47 4.73
N ASP A 48 -5.04 2.56 4.87
CA ASP A 48 -5.63 2.93 6.16
C ASP A 48 -6.66 1.89 6.63
N ARG A 49 -7.47 1.33 5.72
CA ARG A 49 -8.41 0.26 6.06
C ARG A 49 -7.68 -1.01 6.52
N PHE A 50 -6.58 -1.37 5.87
CA PHE A 50 -5.80 -2.55 6.24
C PHE A 50 -5.15 -2.37 7.62
N LEU A 51 -4.49 -1.22 7.85
CA LEU A 51 -3.90 -0.88 9.14
C LEU A 51 -4.96 -0.73 10.26
N SER A 52 -6.22 -0.50 9.93
CA SER A 52 -7.30 -0.50 10.92
C SER A 52 -7.75 -1.90 11.38
N LYS A 53 -7.38 -2.96 10.66
CA LYS A 53 -7.79 -4.35 10.95
C LYS A 53 -6.61 -5.26 11.33
N ARG A 54 -5.40 -4.98 10.85
CA ARG A 54 -4.21 -5.83 11.03
C ARG A 54 -3.04 -5.02 11.63
N PRO A 55 -2.41 -5.48 12.72
CA PRO A 55 -1.16 -4.89 13.18
C PRO A 55 -0.06 -5.20 12.15
N VAL A 56 0.75 -4.19 11.81
CA VAL A 56 1.84 -4.30 10.84
C VAL A 56 3.14 -3.87 11.51
N ILE A 57 4.23 -4.59 11.23
CA ILE A 57 5.57 -4.19 11.64
C ILE A 57 6.15 -3.18 10.65
N ARG A 58 6.97 -2.25 11.13
CA ARG A 58 7.51 -1.14 10.31
C ARG A 58 8.20 -1.58 9.02
N GLN A 59 8.90 -2.73 9.05
CA GLN A 59 9.63 -3.26 7.90
C GLN A 59 8.72 -3.75 6.77
N ARG A 60 7.46 -4.08 7.09
CA ARG A 60 6.44 -4.53 6.13
C ARG A 60 5.54 -3.39 5.66
N LEU A 61 5.68 -2.18 6.21
CA LEU A 61 4.82 -1.04 5.88
C LEU A 61 4.95 -0.62 4.41
N GLN A 62 6.18 -0.60 3.87
CA GLN A 62 6.37 -0.30 2.44
C GLN A 62 5.74 -1.38 1.55
N LEU A 63 5.90 -2.67 1.90
CA LEU A 63 5.25 -3.78 1.20
C LEU A 63 3.72 -3.62 1.18
N VAL A 64 3.09 -3.23 2.30
CA VAL A 64 1.65 -2.90 2.35
C VAL A 64 1.33 -1.75 1.38
N GLY A 65 2.17 -0.72 1.33
CA GLY A 65 1.99 0.41 0.42
C GLY A 65 2.01 0.02 -1.06
N VAL A 66 3.07 -0.65 -1.51
CA VAL A 66 3.17 -1.09 -2.92
C VAL A 66 2.07 -2.07 -3.30
N THR A 67 1.73 -3.00 -2.41
CA THR A 67 0.67 -3.98 -2.68
C THR A 67 -0.70 -3.31 -2.72
N SER A 68 -0.95 -2.32 -1.85
CA SER A 68 -2.19 -1.52 -1.89
C SER A 68 -2.31 -0.73 -3.20
N MET A 69 -1.18 -0.19 -3.70
CA MET A 69 -1.15 0.52 -4.98
C MET A 69 -1.37 -0.41 -6.16
N LEU A 70 -0.80 -1.61 -6.15
CA LEU A 70 -1.05 -2.64 -7.16
C LEU A 70 -2.54 -2.96 -7.24
N ILE A 71 -3.20 -3.19 -6.09
CA ILE A 71 -4.64 -3.45 -6.03
C ILE A 71 -5.44 -2.27 -6.57
N ALA A 72 -5.10 -1.05 -6.16
CA ALA A 72 -5.78 0.16 -6.62
C ALA A 72 -5.62 0.37 -8.13
N ALA A 73 -4.41 0.15 -8.67
CA ALA A 73 -4.13 0.29 -10.09
C ALA A 73 -4.88 -0.76 -10.91
N LYS A 74 -4.91 -2.03 -10.47
CA LYS A 74 -5.70 -3.11 -11.11
C LYS A 74 -7.20 -2.78 -11.15
N TYR A 75 -7.70 -2.03 -10.18
CA TYR A 75 -9.11 -1.65 -10.09
C TYR A 75 -9.46 -0.42 -10.93
N GLN A 76 -8.59 0.59 -10.94
CA GLN A 76 -8.90 1.92 -11.47
C GLN A 76 -8.31 2.19 -12.86
N GLU A 77 -7.14 1.64 -13.18
CA GLU A 77 -6.43 1.93 -14.42
C GLU A 77 -6.84 0.96 -15.54
N ILE A 78 -6.94 1.48 -16.77
CA ILE A 78 -7.14 0.64 -17.97
C ILE A 78 -5.89 -0.23 -18.20
N TYR A 79 -4.70 0.36 -17.98
CA TYR A 79 -3.41 -0.29 -18.11
C TYR A 79 -2.66 -0.18 -16.79
N ALA A 80 -2.92 -1.12 -15.88
CA ALA A 80 -2.24 -1.18 -14.60
C ALA A 80 -0.75 -1.61 -14.75
N PRO A 81 0.17 -1.08 -13.94
CA PRO A 81 1.55 -1.59 -13.88
C PRO A 81 1.59 -3.05 -13.46
N GLU A 82 2.59 -3.78 -13.93
CA GLU A 82 2.78 -5.18 -13.58
C GLU A 82 3.38 -5.32 -12.17
N THR A 83 3.19 -6.47 -11.53
CA THR A 83 3.82 -6.76 -10.23
C THR A 83 5.34 -6.57 -10.27
N ARG A 84 5.97 -6.86 -11.41
CA ARG A 84 7.41 -6.69 -11.63
C ARG A 84 7.87 -5.23 -11.56
N ASP A 85 7.02 -4.29 -11.97
CA ASP A 85 7.32 -2.86 -11.86
C ASP A 85 7.40 -2.44 -10.39
N PHE A 86 6.53 -3.02 -9.54
CA PHE A 86 6.55 -2.81 -8.10
C PHE A 86 7.77 -3.46 -7.40
N VAL A 87 8.22 -4.63 -7.89
CA VAL A 87 9.49 -5.23 -7.45
C VAL A 87 10.67 -4.31 -7.82
N TYR A 88 10.66 -3.74 -9.03
CA TYR A 88 11.73 -2.84 -9.47
C TYR A 88 11.75 -1.52 -8.69
N ILE A 89 10.60 -0.87 -8.47
CA ILE A 89 10.54 0.43 -7.77
C ILE A 89 10.88 0.32 -6.28
N SER A 90 10.71 -0.86 -5.70
CA SER A 90 11.13 -1.16 -4.33
C SER A 90 12.59 -1.59 -4.22
N ASP A 91 13.40 -1.38 -5.27
CA ASP A 91 14.81 -1.80 -5.34
C ASP A 91 15.00 -3.29 -5.03
N LYS A 92 14.05 -4.12 -5.46
CA LYS A 92 14.00 -5.57 -5.19
C LYS A 92 14.03 -5.92 -3.69
N ALA A 93 13.57 -5.02 -2.83
CA ALA A 93 13.41 -5.29 -1.41
C ALA A 93 12.39 -6.41 -1.14
N TYR A 94 11.48 -6.67 -2.09
CA TYR A 94 10.44 -7.69 -1.99
C TYR A 94 10.37 -8.54 -3.25
N ALA A 95 10.12 -9.84 -3.07
CA ALA A 95 9.89 -10.74 -4.19
C ALA A 95 8.47 -10.62 -4.75
N GLU A 96 8.27 -11.03 -6.00
CA GLU A 96 6.95 -11.06 -6.66
C GLU A 96 5.94 -11.89 -5.83
N ASP A 97 6.37 -13.05 -5.34
CA ASP A 97 5.56 -13.94 -4.50
C ASP A 97 5.12 -13.27 -3.19
N GLU A 98 5.95 -12.42 -2.60
CA GLU A 98 5.59 -11.70 -1.36
C GLU A 98 4.50 -10.66 -1.61
N ILE A 99 4.56 -9.95 -2.75
CA ILE A 99 3.55 -8.98 -3.16
C ILE A 99 2.23 -9.70 -3.44
N LEU A 100 2.25 -10.82 -4.19
CA LEU A 100 1.06 -11.60 -4.50
C LEU A 100 0.44 -12.25 -3.25
N ALA A 101 1.27 -12.77 -2.35
CA ALA A 101 0.79 -13.32 -1.08
C ALA A 101 0.13 -12.22 -0.23
N LEU A 102 0.74 -11.03 -0.14
CA LEU A 102 0.14 -9.93 0.60
C LEU A 102 -1.13 -9.39 -0.09
N GLU A 103 -1.20 -9.40 -1.42
CA GLU A 103 -2.39 -9.01 -2.18
C GLU A 103 -3.59 -9.86 -1.74
N ALA A 104 -3.43 -11.18 -1.70
CA ALA A 104 -4.45 -12.08 -1.21
C ALA A 104 -4.84 -11.79 0.25
N VAL A 105 -3.88 -11.47 1.11
CA VAL A 105 -4.15 -11.15 2.52
C VAL A 105 -4.92 -9.83 2.67
N ILE A 106 -4.57 -8.79 1.90
CA ILE A 106 -5.27 -7.51 1.92
C ILE A 106 -6.71 -7.70 1.43
N LEU A 107 -6.90 -8.37 0.29
CA LEU A 107 -8.23 -8.61 -0.29
C LEU A 107 -9.13 -9.43 0.64
N ASN A 108 -8.60 -10.46 1.31
CA ASN A 108 -9.38 -11.25 2.28
C ASN A 108 -9.66 -10.49 3.60
N THR A 109 -8.88 -9.47 3.90
CA THR A 109 -9.06 -8.67 5.13
C THR A 109 -10.11 -7.57 4.94
N LEU A 110 -10.28 -7.04 3.73
CA LEU A 110 -11.05 -5.83 3.46
C LEU A 110 -12.50 -6.07 3.10
#